data_AF-A0A227J6W2-F1
#
_entry.id   AF-A0A227J6W2-F1
#
_cell.length_a   1.000
_cell.length_b   1.000
_cell.length_c   1.000
_cell.angle_alpha   90.00
_cell.angle_beta   90.00
_cell.angle_gamma   90.00
#
_symmetry.space_group_name_H-M   'P 1'
#
loop_
_entity.id
_entity.type
_entity.pdbx_description
1 polymer ?
#
loop_
_entity_poly.entity_id
_entity_poly.type
_entity_poly.pdbx_seq_one_letter_code
_entity_poly.pdbx_strand_id
1 'polypeptide(L)'
;ITILLWTDLSNPYVWAVLTVLLGYGAVGFVDDYRKVVRKNTDGLIARWKYFWQSLIAFVVAFALYAYGKDTAATQLVVPFFKDVMPQLGLMYIILTYFVIVGTSNAVNLTDGLDGLAIMPTVLVAAGFA
;
A
#
# COMPACT_ATOMS: atom_id res chain seq x y z
N ILE A 1 -5.50 14.17 8.01
CA ILE A 1 -5.27 15.60 8.36
C ILE A 1 -3.93 15.78 9.04
N THR A 2 -3.60 15.02 10.09
CA THR A 2 -2.30 15.10 10.80
C THR A 2 -1.07 15.03 9.88
N ILE A 3 -1.06 14.12 8.89
CA ILE A 3 0.03 14.02 7.90
C ILE A 3 0.26 15.38 7.20
N LEU A 4 -0.81 16.02 6.72
CA LEU A 4 -0.69 17.29 5.98
C LEU A 4 -0.25 18.47 6.84
N LEU A 5 -0.45 18.40 8.15
CA LEU A 5 -0.13 19.49 9.07
C LEU A 5 1.26 19.36 9.71
N TRP A 6 1.75 18.13 9.87
CA TRP A 6 2.93 17.85 10.70
C TRP A 6 4.10 17.20 9.95
N THR A 7 3.88 16.71 8.73
CA THR A 7 4.97 16.09 7.93
C THR A 7 5.55 17.07 6.92
N ASP A 8 6.81 16.86 6.55
CA ASP A 8 7.46 17.61 5.47
C ASP A 8 6.87 17.21 4.11
N LEU A 9 6.06 18.10 3.54
CA LEU A 9 5.40 17.90 2.25
C LEU A 9 6.37 17.94 1.06
N SER A 10 7.62 18.34 1.27
CA SER A 10 8.67 18.27 0.25
C SER A 10 9.15 16.82 0.04
N ASN A 11 8.84 15.93 0.97
CA ASN A 11 9.26 14.54 0.92
C ASN A 11 8.34 13.71 -0.01
N PRO A 12 8.85 13.12 -1.11
CA PRO A 12 8.04 12.34 -2.04
C PRO A 12 7.48 11.05 -1.43
N TYR A 13 8.10 10.50 -0.38
CA TYR A 13 7.58 9.31 0.32
C TYR A 13 6.23 9.62 1.00
N VAL A 14 6.01 10.85 1.47
CA VAL A 14 4.73 11.27 2.06
C VAL A 14 3.62 11.20 1.02
N TRP A 15 3.91 11.69 -0.20
CA TRP A 15 2.96 11.65 -1.32
C TRP A 15 2.68 10.24 -1.81
N ALA A 16 3.68 9.36 -1.81
CA ALA A 16 3.49 7.95 -2.12
C ALA A 16 2.49 7.28 -1.16
N VAL A 17 2.69 7.47 0.16
CA VAL A 17 1.78 6.93 1.19
C VAL A 17 0.39 7.52 1.08
N LEU A 18 0.25 8.84 0.92
CA LEU A 18 -1.04 9.50 0.74
C LEU A 18 -1.79 8.99 -0.50
N THR A 19 -1.07 8.78 -1.59
CA THR A 19 -1.64 8.25 -2.85
C THR A 19 -2.21 6.84 -2.63
N VAL A 20 -1.46 5.94 -1.98
CA VAL A 20 -1.94 4.59 -1.68
C VAL A 20 -3.13 4.65 -0.71
N LEU A 21 -3.02 5.42 0.38
CA LEU A 21 -4.05 5.54 1.40
C LEU A 21 -5.39 6.04 0.82
N LEU A 22 -5.35 7.17 0.11
CA LEU A 22 -6.55 7.76 -0.47
C LEU A 22 -7.09 6.93 -1.64
N GLY A 23 -6.20 6.40 -2.48
CA GLY A 23 -6.58 5.59 -3.63
C GLY A 23 -7.25 4.27 -3.22
N TYR A 24 -6.64 3.51 -2.30
CA TYR A 24 -7.21 2.25 -1.82
C TYR A 24 -8.45 2.51 -0.95
N GLY A 25 -8.46 3.59 -0.18
CA GLY A 25 -9.64 4.04 0.55
C GLY A 25 -10.81 4.36 -0.38
N ALA A 26 -10.58 5.03 -1.51
CA ALA A 26 -11.61 5.30 -2.50
C ALA A 26 -12.12 4.01 -3.17
N VAL A 27 -11.24 3.06 -3.50
CA VAL A 27 -11.65 1.75 -4.05
C VAL A 27 -12.51 0.98 -3.04
N GLY A 28 -12.11 0.94 -1.77
CA GLY A 28 -12.89 0.32 -0.69
C GLY A 28 -14.23 1.00 -0.48
N PHE A 29 -14.26 2.33 -0.45
CA PHE A 29 -15.50 3.10 -0.35
C PHE A 29 -16.47 2.78 -1.50
N VAL A 30 -15.99 2.67 -2.74
CA VAL A 30 -16.83 2.31 -3.89
C VAL A 30 -17.36 0.87 -3.77
N ASP A 31 -16.55 -0.07 -3.29
CA ASP A 31 -16.96 -1.45 -3.01
C ASP A 31 -18.10 -1.48 -1.99
N ASP A 32 -17.91 -0.82 -0.85
CA ASP A 32 -18.87 -0.80 0.26
C ASP A 32 -20.14 -0.01 -0.08
N TYR A 33 -20.01 1.10 -0.81
CA TYR A 33 -21.16 1.86 -1.31
C TYR A 33 -22.06 0.98 -2.19
N ARG A 34 -21.49 0.13 -3.05
CA ARG A 34 -22.27 -0.80 -3.87
C ARG A 34 -22.97 -1.88 -3.03
N LYS A 35 -22.29 -2.41 -2.01
CA LYS A 35 -22.86 -3.40 -1.10
C LYS A 35 -24.03 -2.85 -0.29
N VAL A 36 -23.82 -1.71 0.35
CA VAL A 36 -24.79 -1.15 1.31
C VAL A 36 -25.90 -0.35 0.60
N VAL A 37 -25.53 0.59 -0.27
CA VAL A 37 -26.49 1.53 -0.86
C VAL A 37 -27.21 0.92 -2.05
N ARG A 38 -26.49 0.20 -2.91
CA ARG A 38 -27.09 -0.46 -4.10
C ARG A 38 -27.62 -1.86 -3.82
N LYS A 39 -27.51 -2.35 -2.57
CA LYS A 39 -27.93 -3.70 -2.15
C LYS A 39 -27.38 -4.82 -3.04
N ASN A 40 -26.20 -4.60 -3.62
CA ASN A 40 -25.52 -5.61 -4.42
C ASN A 40 -24.47 -6.28 -3.53
N THR A 41 -24.81 -7.44 -2.98
CA THR A 41 -23.96 -8.20 -2.05
C THR A 41 -22.58 -8.55 -2.63
N ASP A 42 -22.45 -8.62 -3.95
CA ASP A 42 -21.18 -8.94 -4.62
C ASP A 42 -20.21 -7.74 -4.64
N GLY A 43 -20.71 -6.52 -4.37
CA GLY A 43 -19.89 -5.30 -4.35
C GLY A 43 -19.27 -4.95 -5.71
N LEU A 44 -18.00 -4.54 -5.68
CA LEU A 44 -17.20 -4.28 -6.87
C LEU A 44 -16.65 -5.61 -7.41
N ILE A 45 -16.90 -5.88 -8.69
CA ILE A 45 -16.38 -7.07 -9.37
C ILE A 45 -14.87 -7.18 -9.15
N ALA A 46 -14.40 -8.34 -8.70
CA ALA A 46 -13.02 -8.58 -8.28
C ALA A 46 -11.96 -8.08 -9.29
N ARG A 47 -12.19 -8.28 -10.60
CA ARG A 47 -11.28 -7.78 -11.66
C ARG A 47 -11.11 -6.26 -11.65
N TRP A 48 -12.16 -5.51 -11.33
CA TRP A 48 -12.10 -4.04 -11.27
C TRP A 48 -11.47 -3.56 -9.98
N LYS A 49 -11.75 -4.23 -8.86
CA LYS A 49 -11.06 -3.96 -7.58
C LYS A 49 -9.55 -4.15 -7.74
N TYR A 50 -9.15 -5.30 -8.29
CA TYR A 50 -7.75 -5.62 -8.56
C TYR A 50 -7.13 -4.65 -9.56
N PHE A 51 -7.80 -4.34 -10.67
CA PHE A 51 -7.29 -3.40 -11.67
C PHE A 51 -6.93 -2.03 -11.07
N TRP A 52 -7.83 -1.43 -10.28
CA TRP A 52 -7.57 -0.12 -9.68
C TRP A 52 -6.47 -0.16 -8.62
N GLN A 53 -6.45 -1.21 -7.79
CA GLN A 53 -5.35 -1.43 -6.84
C GLN A 53 -4.01 -1.57 -7.56
N SER A 54 -3.95 -2.40 -8.59
CA SER A 54 -2.75 -2.61 -9.39
C SER A 54 -2.28 -1.34 -10.07
N LEU A 55 -3.20 -0.54 -10.64
CA LEU A 55 -2.86 0.72 -11.29
C LEU A 55 -2.20 1.69 -10.30
N ILE A 56 -2.80 1.88 -9.13
CA ILE A 56 -2.26 2.76 -8.08
C ILE A 56 -0.90 2.23 -7.59
N ALA A 57 -0.79 0.93 -7.33
CA ALA A 57 0.45 0.31 -6.88
C ALA A 57 1.59 0.45 -7.89
N PHE A 58 1.31 0.27 -9.19
CA PHE A 58 2.31 0.48 -10.23
C PHE A 58 2.73 1.94 -10.34
N VAL A 59 1.80 2.89 -10.35
CA VAL A 59 2.13 4.33 -10.39
C VAL A 59 3.07 4.70 -9.24
N VAL A 60 2.76 4.23 -8.03
CA VAL A 60 3.59 4.48 -6.84
C VAL A 60 4.94 3.77 -6.95
N ALA A 61 4.97 2.50 -7.36
CA ALA A 61 6.21 1.73 -7.51
C ALA A 61 7.16 2.37 -8.54
N PHE A 62 6.63 2.82 -9.68
CA PHE A 62 7.40 3.54 -10.70
C PHE A 62 7.89 4.89 -10.20
N ALA A 63 7.06 5.67 -9.51
CA ALA A 63 7.45 6.97 -8.96
C ALA A 63 8.59 6.83 -7.93
N LEU A 64 8.47 5.86 -7.01
CA LEU A 64 9.50 5.57 -6.02
C LEU A 64 10.79 5.06 -6.66
N TYR A 65 10.69 4.15 -7.64
CA TYR A 65 11.86 3.67 -8.37
C TYR A 65 12.56 4.81 -9.13
N ALA A 66 11.81 5.66 -9.83
CA ALA A 66 12.36 6.77 -10.58
C ALA A 66 13.06 7.80 -9.67
N TYR A 67 12.51 8.05 -8.49
CA TYR A 67 13.12 8.96 -7.50
C TYR A 67 14.36 8.38 -6.83
N GLY A 68 14.32 7.09 -6.46
CA GLY A 68 15.37 6.42 -5.70
C GLY A 68 16.37 5.63 -6.52
N LYS A 69 16.30 5.68 -7.86
CA LYS A 69 17.14 4.87 -8.75
C LYS A 69 18.62 5.05 -8.43
N ASP A 70 19.34 3.93 -8.34
CA ASP A 70 20.78 3.86 -8.06
C ASP A 70 21.19 4.42 -6.68
N THR A 71 20.22 4.64 -5.78
CA THR A 71 20.45 5.02 -4.38
C THR A 71 20.20 3.84 -3.44
N ALA A 72 20.47 4.05 -2.15
CA ALA A 72 20.14 3.09 -1.10
C ALA A 72 18.62 2.80 -0.98
N ALA A 73 17.76 3.71 -1.47
CA ALA A 73 16.30 3.54 -1.39
C ALA A 73 15.77 2.33 -2.17
N THR A 74 16.50 1.87 -3.19
CA THR A 74 16.13 0.71 -4.01
C THR A 74 16.88 -0.57 -3.63
N GLN A 75 17.72 -0.52 -2.59
CA GLN A 75 18.38 -1.71 -2.06
C GLN A 75 17.43 -2.52 -1.17
N LEU A 76 17.54 -3.84 -1.22
CA LEU A 76 16.80 -4.73 -0.32
C LEU A 76 17.61 -4.96 0.94
N VAL A 77 17.16 -4.43 2.08
CA VAL A 77 17.75 -4.78 3.38
C VAL A 77 17.34 -6.21 3.73
N VAL A 78 18.32 -7.13 3.77
CA VAL A 78 18.08 -8.49 4.25
C VAL A 78 18.20 -8.50 5.78
N PRO A 79 17.14 -8.86 6.53
CA PRO A 79 17.19 -8.85 7.98
C PRO A 79 18.28 -9.82 8.48
N PHE A 80 18.89 -9.50 9.62
CA PHE A 80 20.00 -10.25 10.24
C PHE A 80 21.35 -10.21 9.50
N PHE A 81 21.39 -9.76 8.24
CA PHE A 81 22.63 -9.64 7.46
C PHE A 81 22.93 -8.17 7.14
N LYS A 82 23.75 -7.51 7.96
CA LYS A 82 24.01 -6.06 7.86
C LYS A 82 24.71 -5.63 6.56
N ASP A 83 25.50 -6.52 5.96
CA ASP A 83 26.29 -6.23 4.76
C ASP A 83 25.62 -6.72 3.47
N VAL A 84 24.45 -7.37 3.57
CA VAL A 84 23.73 -7.92 2.41
C VAL A 84 22.58 -6.99 2.04
N MET A 85 22.88 -6.05 1.15
CA MET A 85 21.94 -5.05 0.64
C MET A 85 21.96 -5.00 -0.90
N PRO A 86 21.51 -6.05 -1.59
CA PRO A 86 21.55 -6.08 -3.04
C PRO A 86 20.68 -4.96 -3.64
N GLN A 87 21.21 -4.33 -4.68
CA GLN A 87 20.47 -3.36 -5.49
C GLN A 87 19.43 -4.10 -6.32
N LEU A 88 18.15 -3.76 -6.18
CA LEU A 88 17.06 -4.51 -6.84
C LEU A 88 16.88 -4.14 -8.31
N GLY A 89 17.28 -2.94 -8.73
CA GLY A 89 17.00 -2.46 -10.09
C GLY A 89 15.51 -2.54 -10.42
N LEU A 90 15.15 -3.09 -11.60
CA LEU A 90 13.75 -3.25 -12.00
C LEU A 90 12.94 -4.20 -11.10
N MET A 91 13.62 -5.12 -10.39
CA MET A 91 12.96 -6.01 -9.43
C MET A 91 12.30 -5.23 -8.28
N TYR A 92 12.78 -4.01 -8.00
CA TYR A 92 12.17 -3.11 -7.03
C TYR A 92 10.70 -2.87 -7.36
N ILE A 93 10.38 -2.55 -8.62
CA ILE A 93 9.01 -2.25 -9.04
C ILE A 93 8.11 -3.48 -8.82
N ILE A 94 8.58 -4.67 -9.20
CA ILE A 94 7.85 -5.93 -9.05
C ILE A 94 7.60 -6.23 -7.57
N LEU A 95 8.63 -6.11 -6.73
CA LEU A 95 8.54 -6.37 -5.29
C LEU A 95 7.61 -5.36 -4.60
N THR A 96 7.77 -4.06 -4.88
CA THR A 96 6.91 -3.00 -4.33
C THR A 96 5.45 -3.21 -4.73
N TYR A 97 5.18 -3.53 -6.00
CA TYR A 97 3.84 -3.89 -6.47
C TYR A 97 3.26 -5.06 -5.67
N PHE A 98 4.02 -6.15 -5.54
CA PHE A 98 3.59 -7.36 -4.83
C PHE A 98 3.30 -7.06 -3.36
N VAL A 99 4.15 -6.28 -2.70
CA VAL A 99 3.95 -5.89 -1.30
C VAL A 99 2.69 -5.03 -1.16
N ILE A 100 2.51 -3.98 -1.96
CA ILE A 100 1.36 -3.07 -1.82
C ILE A 100 0.04 -3.79 -2.10
N VAL A 101 -0.06 -4.52 -3.22
CA VAL A 101 -1.30 -5.23 -3.59
C VAL A 101 -1.54 -6.43 -2.67
N GLY A 102 -0.49 -7.21 -2.37
CA GLY A 102 -0.59 -8.40 -1.53
C GLY A 102 -0.99 -8.07 -0.10
N THR A 103 -0.37 -7.07 0.53
CA THR A 103 -0.71 -6.68 1.91
C THR A 103 -2.13 -6.13 2.02
N SER A 104 -2.60 -5.31 1.07
CA SER A 104 -3.98 -4.82 1.10
C SER A 104 -5.02 -5.92 0.98
N ASN A 105 -4.79 -6.90 0.12
CA ASN A 105 -5.70 -8.04 -0.01
C ASN A 105 -5.62 -8.96 1.21
N ALA A 106 -4.44 -9.14 1.81
CA ALA A 106 -4.28 -9.89 3.05
C ALA A 106 -5.07 -9.24 4.20
N VAL A 107 -4.97 -7.92 4.39
CA VAL A 107 -5.74 -7.20 5.42
C VAL A 107 -7.24 -7.32 5.16
N ASN A 108 -7.69 -7.15 3.90
CA ASN A 108 -9.10 -7.28 3.56
C ASN A 108 -9.64 -8.70 3.79
N LEU A 109 -8.80 -9.74 3.67
CA LEU A 109 -9.16 -11.12 3.98
C LEU A 109 -9.25 -11.37 5.50
N THR A 110 -8.41 -10.71 6.29
CA THR A 110 -8.43 -10.83 7.77
C THR A 110 -9.55 -10.01 8.42
N ASP A 111 -10.15 -9.07 7.72
CA ASP A 111 -11.19 -8.18 8.23
C ASP A 111 -12.60 -8.82 8.11
N GLY A 112 -12.79 -9.95 8.78
CA GLY A 112 -14.04 -10.73 8.76
C GLY A 112 -14.73 -10.90 10.11
N LEU A 113 -14.11 -10.42 11.20
CA LEU A 113 -14.61 -10.49 12.57
C LEU A 113 -14.29 -9.19 13.30
N ASP A 114 -15.13 -8.83 14.28
CA ASP A 114 -14.97 -7.61 15.07
C ASP A 114 -13.57 -7.52 15.70
N GLY A 115 -12.79 -6.56 15.23
CA GLY A 115 -11.45 -6.27 15.77
C GLY A 115 -10.30 -7.11 15.21
N LEU A 116 -10.56 -8.08 14.32
CA LEU A 116 -9.55 -9.04 13.85
C LEU A 116 -8.46 -8.38 12.99
N ALA A 117 -8.81 -7.42 12.12
CA ALA A 117 -7.84 -6.71 11.29
C ALA A 117 -7.24 -5.48 11.99
N ILE A 118 -8.02 -4.78 12.84
CA ILE A 118 -7.56 -3.52 13.42
C ILE A 118 -6.46 -3.71 14.47
N MET A 119 -6.55 -4.74 15.32
CA MET A 119 -5.55 -4.97 16.38
C MET A 119 -4.14 -5.26 15.81
N PRO A 120 -3.96 -6.15 14.82
CA PRO A 120 -2.68 -6.32 14.13
C PRO A 120 -2.21 -5.04 13.42
N THR A 121 -3.12 -4.29 12.80
CA THR A 121 -2.77 -3.06 12.07
C THR A 121 -2.20 -2.00 13.00
N VAL A 122 -2.78 -1.81 14.20
CA VAL A 122 -2.27 -0.87 15.21
C VAL A 122 -0.90 -1.28 15.73
N LEU A 123 -0.69 -2.58 16.01
CA LEU A 123 0.60 -3.09 16.47
C LEU A 123 1.71 -2.89 15.43
N VAL A 124 1.41 -3.17 14.14
CA VAL A 124 2.35 -2.96 13.04
C VAL A 124 2.64 -1.48 12.84
N ALA A 125 1.62 -0.62 12.87
CA ALA A 125 1.81 0.83 12.76
C ALA A 125 2.65 1.39 13.91
N ALA A 126 2.45 0.92 15.14
CA ALA A 126 3.26 1.31 16.29
C ALA A 126 4.71 0.82 16.19
N GLY A 127 4.95 -0.34 15.58
CA GLY A 127 6.31 -0.85 15.32
C GLY A 127 7.07 -0.07 14.24
N PHE A 128 6.38 0.67 13.37
CA PHE A 128 6.98 1.53 12.34
C PHE A 128 7.15 2.99 12.78
N ALA A 129 6.62 3.38 13.94
CA ALA A 129 6.74 4.71 14.52
C ALA A 129 8.05 4.87 15.31
#